data_AF-A0A6I9NTX3-F1
#
_entry.id   AF-A0A6I9NTX3-F1
#
_cell.length_a   1.000
_cell.length_b   1.000
_cell.length_c   1.000
_cell.angle_alpha   90.00
_cell.angle_beta   90.00
_cell.angle_gamma   90.00
#
_symmetry.space_group_name_H-M   'P 1'
#
loop_
_entity.id
_entity.type
_entity.pdbx_description
1 polymer ?
#
loop_
_entity_poly.entity_id
_entity_poly.type
_entity_poly.pdbx_seq_one_letter_code
_entity_poly.pdbx_strand_id
1 'polypeptide(L)'
;MLLLVVSVSLTNMLFAVGVVCVPLPEQGPPTSHHWGPVVRLRHLYAARPGLHLLISGDGQVHGSEQQTPHSLLEISPVEPGCVVIRGVAASKYLCIEPDGRLYST
;
A
#
# COMPACT_ATOMS: atom_id res chain seq x y z
N MET A 1 -42.75 -37.39 -32.95
CA MET A 1 -42.62 -37.30 -31.48
C MET A 1 -41.18 -37.49 -31.02
N LEU A 2 -40.47 -38.55 -31.43
CA LEU A 2 -39.07 -38.81 -31.03
C LEU A 2 -38.11 -37.65 -31.35
N LEU A 3 -38.18 -37.08 -32.56
CA LEU A 3 -37.35 -35.94 -32.99
C LEU A 3 -37.53 -34.69 -32.11
N LEU A 4 -38.74 -34.45 -31.62
CA LEU A 4 -39.09 -33.29 -30.79
C LEU A 4 -38.57 -33.46 -29.36
N VAL A 5 -38.60 -34.70 -28.83
CA VAL A 5 -38.02 -35.04 -27.52
C VAL A 5 -36.49 -34.92 -27.55
N VAL A 6 -35.86 -35.33 -28.65
CA VAL A 6 -34.41 -35.19 -28.85
C VAL A 6 -34.02 -33.72 -28.95
N SER A 7 -34.76 -32.89 -29.69
CA SER A 7 -34.43 -31.45 -29.79
C SER A 7 -34.57 -30.73 -28.46
N VAL A 8 -35.61 -31.05 -27.67
CA VAL A 8 -35.81 -30.48 -26.32
C VAL A 8 -34.71 -30.95 -25.37
N SER A 9 -34.30 -32.22 -25.42
CA SER A 9 -33.19 -32.72 -24.60
C SER A 9 -31.86 -32.06 -24.96
N LEU A 10 -31.56 -31.89 -26.24
CA LEU A 10 -30.32 -31.21 -26.67
C LEU A 10 -30.31 -29.74 -26.24
N THR A 11 -31.42 -29.02 -26.39
CA THR A 11 -31.50 -27.61 -25.96
C THR A 11 -31.35 -27.48 -24.45
N ASN A 12 -31.95 -28.38 -23.66
CA ASN A 12 -31.81 -28.38 -22.21
C ASN A 12 -30.38 -28.73 -21.77
N MET A 13 -29.71 -29.67 -22.47
CA MET A 13 -28.32 -30.02 -22.18
C MET A 13 -27.35 -28.89 -22.55
N LEU A 14 -27.59 -28.19 -23.65
CA LEU A 14 -26.82 -27.01 -24.05
C LEU A 14 -26.96 -25.85 -23.05
N PHE A 15 -28.17 -25.66 -22.50
CA PHE A 15 -28.40 -24.66 -21.43
C PHE A 15 -27.70 -25.03 -20.12
N ALA A 16 -27.64 -26.31 -19.77
CA ALA A 16 -26.99 -26.77 -18.53
C ALA A 16 -25.45 -26.62 -18.54
N VAL A 17 -24.82 -26.63 -19.72
CA VAL A 17 -23.35 -26.57 -19.86
C VAL A 17 -22.84 -25.12 -19.99
N GLY A 18 -23.72 -24.14 -20.25
CA GLY A 18 -23.36 -22.77 -20.61
C GLY A 18 -22.88 -21.86 -19.47
N VAL A 19 -22.88 -22.31 -18.21
CA VAL A 19 -22.43 -21.49 -17.08
C VAL A 19 -21.12 -22.04 -16.53
N VAL A 20 -20.03 -21.74 -17.24
CA VAL A 20 -18.69 -21.87 -16.67
C VAL A 20 -18.44 -20.61 -15.86
N CYS A 21 -18.47 -20.74 -14.53
CA CYS A 21 -18.01 -19.68 -13.64
C CYS A 21 -16.50 -19.48 -13.85
N VAL A 22 -16.12 -18.51 -14.67
CA VAL A 22 -14.73 -18.04 -14.74
C VAL A 22 -14.51 -17.09 -13.56
N PRO A 23 -13.50 -17.31 -12.70
CA PRO A 23 -13.18 -16.33 -11.66
C PRO A 23 -12.89 -15.00 -12.34
N LEU A 24 -13.45 -13.92 -11.78
CA LEU A 24 -13.11 -12.57 -12.23
C LEU A 24 -11.57 -12.44 -12.18
N PRO A 25 -10.90 -12.02 -13.26
CA PRO A 25 -9.46 -11.79 -13.22
C PRO A 25 -9.18 -10.83 -12.06
N GLU A 26 -8.36 -11.25 -11.10
CA GLU A 26 -8.08 -10.57 -9.83
C GLU A 26 -7.89 -9.05 -10.05
N GLN A 27 -8.97 -8.29 -9.84
CA GLN A 27 -8.96 -6.83 -9.81
C GLN A 27 -9.19 -6.40 -8.36
N GLY A 28 -8.33 -6.87 -7.45
CA GLY A 28 -8.37 -6.50 -6.05
C GLY A 28 -6.96 -6.22 -5.53
N PRO A 29 -6.78 -5.24 -4.65
CA PRO A 29 -5.53 -5.12 -3.92
C PRO A 29 -5.37 -6.43 -3.11
N PRO A 30 -4.25 -7.16 -3.23
CA PRO A 30 -4.16 -8.54 -2.73
C PRO A 30 -4.57 -8.81 -1.29
N THR A 31 -4.80 -10.08 -0.99
CA THR A 31 -5.25 -10.55 0.31
C THR A 31 -4.11 -10.49 1.33
N SER A 32 -4.47 -10.34 2.61
CA SER A 32 -3.60 -10.13 3.77
C SER A 32 -2.50 -11.17 4.02
N HIS A 33 -2.44 -12.25 3.24
CA HIS A 33 -1.48 -13.35 3.41
C HIS A 33 -0.45 -13.51 2.27
N HIS A 34 -0.53 -12.71 1.20
CA HIS A 34 0.38 -12.78 0.04
C HIS A 34 1.34 -11.59 -0.08
N TRP A 35 1.06 -10.50 0.63
CA TRP A 35 1.88 -9.30 0.59
C TRP A 35 3.00 -9.34 1.62
N GLY A 36 4.24 -9.20 1.18
CA GLY A 36 5.30 -8.70 2.05
C GLY A 36 4.93 -7.36 2.69
N PRO A 37 5.69 -6.89 3.70
CA PRO A 37 5.40 -5.63 4.38
C PRO A 37 5.24 -4.50 3.36
N VAL A 38 4.13 -3.74 3.46
CA VAL A 38 3.83 -2.63 2.55
C VAL A 38 4.74 -1.46 2.89
N VAL A 39 5.91 -1.42 2.28
CA VAL A 39 6.87 -0.32 2.43
C VAL A 39 6.51 0.79 1.45
N ARG A 40 6.35 2.02 1.96
CA ARG A 40 5.99 3.20 1.15
C ARG A 40 7.10 4.23 1.20
N LEU A 41 7.54 4.70 0.04
CA LEU A 41 8.45 5.85 -0.08
C LEU A 41 7.64 7.12 -0.32
N ARG A 42 7.71 8.10 0.58
CA ARG A 42 6.93 9.35 0.53
C ARG A 42 7.69 10.53 1.09
N HIS A 43 7.34 11.73 0.63
CA HIS A 43 7.69 12.98 1.29
C HIS A 43 6.52 13.42 2.16
N LEU A 44 6.71 13.52 3.48
CA LEU A 44 5.66 13.98 4.39
C LEU A 44 5.60 15.51 4.39
N TYR A 45 4.49 16.07 3.92
CA TYR A 45 4.27 17.51 3.85
C TYR A 45 3.41 17.99 5.02
N ALA A 46 3.96 18.89 5.82
CA ALA A 46 3.24 19.61 6.86
C ALA A 46 2.60 20.86 6.24
N ALA A 47 1.29 20.83 6.00
CA ALA A 47 0.55 21.92 5.35
C ALA A 47 0.69 23.29 6.04
N ARG A 48 0.92 23.28 7.36
CA ARG A 48 1.33 24.43 8.14
C ARG A 48 2.52 23.97 8.98
N PRO A 49 3.74 24.47 8.75
CA PRO A 49 4.09 25.73 8.05
C PRO A 49 4.25 25.68 6.52
N GLY A 50 4.05 24.54 5.85
CA GLY A 50 4.30 24.39 4.41
C GLY A 50 5.69 23.81 4.12
N LEU A 51 6.10 22.79 4.89
CA LEU A 51 7.42 22.18 4.81
C LEU A 51 7.32 20.66 4.67
N HIS A 52 8.25 20.07 3.95
CA HIS A 52 8.51 18.64 3.93
C HIS A 52 9.40 18.25 5.11
N LEU A 53 8.96 17.27 5.91
CA LEU A 53 9.76 16.69 6.97
C LEU A 53 11.02 16.05 6.37
N LEU A 54 12.17 16.33 6.96
CA LEU A 54 13.45 15.79 6.51
C LEU A 54 14.33 15.38 7.68
N ILE A 55 15.17 14.38 7.39
CA ILE A 55 16.24 13.94 8.28
C ILE A 55 17.56 14.20 7.53
N SER A 56 18.33 15.17 8.02
CA SER A 56 19.60 15.57 7.43
C SER A 56 20.67 14.50 7.66
N GLY A 57 21.79 14.59 6.92
CA GLY A 57 22.89 13.61 7.01
C GLY A 57 23.56 13.55 8.39
N ASP A 58 23.49 14.63 9.16
CA ASP A 58 23.96 14.71 10.56
C ASP A 58 22.92 14.24 11.58
N GLY A 59 21.71 13.85 11.14
CA GLY A 59 20.65 13.32 12.00
C GLY A 59 19.71 14.35 12.61
N GLN A 60 19.82 15.63 12.23
CA GLN A 60 18.83 16.63 12.64
C GLN A 60 17.49 16.40 11.92
N VAL A 61 16.41 16.68 12.64
CA VAL A 61 15.04 16.60 12.10
C VAL A 61 14.50 18.00 11.95
N HIS A 62 14.20 18.41 10.72
CA HIS A 62 13.62 19.73 10.44
C HIS A 62 12.77 19.70 9.17
N GLY A 63 12.37 20.88 8.67
CA GLY A 63 11.58 21.02 7.45
C GLY A 63 12.40 21.58 6.27
N SER A 64 11.95 21.31 5.04
CA SER A 64 12.40 21.96 3.81
C SER A 64 11.20 22.39 2.97
N GLU A 65 11.27 23.54 2.32
CA GLU A 65 10.22 24.04 1.43
C GLU A 65 10.05 23.16 0.18
N GLN A 66 11.07 22.38 -0.18
CA GLN A 66 11.07 21.52 -1.36
C GLN A 66 11.24 20.06 -0.97
N GLN A 67 10.86 19.17 -1.90
CA GLN A 67 11.24 17.77 -1.80
C GLN A 67 12.73 17.63 -2.08
N THR A 68 13.44 16.90 -1.22
CA THR A 68 14.88 16.68 -1.29
C THR A 68 15.17 15.20 -1.03
N PRO A 69 16.38 14.70 -1.35
CA PRO A 69 16.77 13.34 -0.99
C PRO A 69 16.63 13.05 0.52
N HIS A 70 16.89 14.06 1.36
CA HIS A 70 16.77 13.96 2.82
C HIS A 70 15.32 14.01 3.34
N SER A 71 14.37 14.48 2.53
CA SER A 71 12.94 14.44 2.87
C SER A 71 12.22 13.20 2.31
N LEU A 72 12.94 12.29 1.64
CA LEU A 72 12.40 11.00 1.24
C LEU A 72 12.39 10.05 2.43
N LEU A 73 11.19 9.62 2.83
CA LEU A 73 10.97 8.78 3.99
C LEU A 73 10.40 7.42 3.57
N GLU A 74 10.96 6.36 4.14
CA GLU A 74 10.41 5.02 4.13
C GLU A 74 9.42 4.87 5.29
N ILE A 75 8.20 4.48 4.98
CA ILE A 75 7.12 4.26 5.94
C ILE A 75 6.71 2.80 5.87
N SER A 76 6.93 2.08 6.98
CA SER A 76 6.75 0.64 7.07
C SER A 76 5.80 0.31 8.23
N PRO A 77 4.71 -0.45 8.00
CA PRO A 77 3.79 -0.83 9.06
C PRO A 77 4.47 -1.83 10.01
N VAL A 78 4.23 -1.68 11.31
CA VAL A 78 4.70 -2.62 12.34
C VAL A 78 3.56 -3.29 13.08
N GLU A 79 2.46 -2.57 13.29
CA GLU A 79 1.21 -3.06 13.89
C GLU A 79 0.03 -2.31 13.25
N PRO A 80 -1.22 -2.78 13.39
CA PRO A 80 -2.38 -2.04 12.88
C PRO A 80 -2.43 -0.61 13.41
N GLY A 81 -2.29 0.37 12.50
CA GLY A 81 -2.27 1.79 12.85
C GLY A 81 -0.90 2.33 13.30
N CYS A 82 0.13 1.48 13.40
CA CYS A 82 1.48 1.88 13.81
C CYS A 82 2.47 1.71 12.66
N VAL A 83 3.32 2.72 12.47
CA VAL A 83 4.36 2.73 11.44
C VAL A 83 5.70 3.10 12.05
N VAL A 84 6.75 2.59 11.43
CA VAL A 84 8.11 3.09 11.58
C VAL A 84 8.43 3.98 10.38
N ILE A 85 9.09 5.10 10.64
CA ILE A 85 9.48 6.08 9.62
C ILE A 85 11.00 6.17 9.61
N ARG A 86 11.63 5.94 8.45
CA ARG A 86 13.08 5.99 8.25
C ARG A 86 13.44 6.97 7.14
N GLY A 87 14.38 7.87 7.39
CA GLY A 87 14.96 8.72 6.36
C GLY A 87 15.87 7.90 5.45
N VAL A 88 15.55 7.82 4.16
CA VAL A 88 16.27 6.96 3.20
C VAL A 88 17.72 7.41 3.06
N ALA A 89 17.94 8.71 2.79
CA ALA A 89 19.28 9.26 2.59
C ALA A 89 20.12 9.26 3.88
N ALA A 90 19.52 9.56 5.03
CA ALA A 90 20.22 9.58 6.31
C ALA A 90 20.43 8.17 6.89
N SER A 91 19.66 7.17 6.43
CA SER A 91 19.60 5.83 7.02
C SER A 91 19.27 5.82 8.53
N LYS A 92 18.49 6.80 8.99
CA LYS A 92 18.11 7.01 10.40
C LYS A 92 16.61 6.94 10.60
N TYR A 93 16.16 6.51 11.77
CA TYR A 93 14.76 6.42 12.14
C TYR A 93 14.28 7.71 12.79
N LEU A 94 13.04 8.12 12.49
CA LEU A 94 12.39 9.24 13.18
C LEU A 94 11.90 8.77 14.55
N CYS A 95 12.27 9.50 15.59
CA CYS A 95 11.89 9.22 16.96
C CYS A 95 11.36 10.49 17.63
N ILE A 96 10.67 10.33 18.76
CA ILE A 96 10.10 11.42 19.54
C ILE A 96 10.45 11.24 21.02
N GLU A 97 10.85 12.32 21.68
CA GLU A 97 11.08 12.39 23.12
C GLU A 97 9.76 12.61 23.89
N PRO A 98 9.72 12.35 25.21
CA PRO A 98 8.53 12.58 26.03
C PRO A 98 8.03 14.04 26.04
N ASP A 99 8.92 15.00 25.76
CA ASP A 99 8.60 16.43 25.64
C ASP A 99 8.08 16.81 24.24
N GLY A 100 8.00 15.85 23.31
CA GLY A 100 7.54 16.06 21.94
C GLY A 100 8.65 16.42 20.96
N ARG A 101 9.91 16.52 21.39
CA ARG A 101 11.03 16.84 20.49
C ARG A 101 11.30 15.66 19.54
N LEU A 102 11.32 15.94 18.25
CA LEU A 102 11.72 14.96 17.24
C LEU A 102 13.24 14.85 17.17
N TYR A 103 13.73 13.64 17.02
CA TYR A 103 15.15 13.33 16.80
C TYR A 103 15.28 12.14 15.85
N SER A 104 16.51 11.79 15.50
CA SER A 104 16.77 10.58 14.72
C SER A 104 17.88 9.71 15.28
N THR A 105 17.72 8.39 15.13
CA THR A 105 18.68 7.38 15.57
C THR A 105 19.13 6.54 14.39
#